data_AF-M0LVK7-F1
#
_entry.id   AF-M0LVK7-F1
#
_cell.length_a   1.000
_cell.length_b   1.000
_cell.length_c   1.000
_cell.angle_alpha   90.00
_cell.angle_beta   90.00
_cell.angle_gamma   90.00
#
_symmetry.space_group_name_H-M   'P 1'
#
loop_
_entity.id
_entity.type
_entity.pdbx_description
1 polymer ?
#
loop_
_entity_poly.entity_id
_entity_poly.type
_entity_poly.pdbx_seq_one_letter_code
_entity_poly.pdbx_strand_id
1 'polypeptide(L)' 'MSIARFVYANLVFVPLLVAAAYVFYESLPVIAVPLVVGYLTFVFLVSLAWGLSKLSMALES' A
#
# COMPACT_ATOMS: atom_id res chain seq x y z
N MET A 1 -3.08 -10.71 11.68
CA MET A 1 -1.82 -10.56 10.92
C MET A 1 -1.02 -9.44 11.57
N SER A 2 0.28 -9.57 11.84
CA SER A 2 1.08 -8.46 12.38
C SER A 2 1.19 -7.33 11.36
N ILE A 3 1.24 -6.06 11.80
CA ILE A 3 1.42 -4.88 10.93
C ILE A 3 2.64 -5.06 10.03
N ALA A 4 3.74 -5.61 10.55
CA ALA A 4 4.94 -5.88 9.75
C ALA A 4 4.64 -6.84 8.58
N ARG A 5 3.90 -7.93 8.83
CA ARG A 5 3.51 -8.88 7.76
C ARG A 5 2.59 -8.22 6.73
N PHE A 6 1.70 -7.33 7.15
CA PHE A 6 0.86 -6.55 6.24
C PHE A 6 1.73 -5.66 5.33
N VAL A 7 2.66 -4.89 5.89
CA VAL A 7 3.55 -4.01 5.11
C VAL A 7 4.39 -4.83 4.12
N TYR A 8 4.98 -5.96 4.55
CA TYR A 8 5.77 -6.81 3.66
C TYR A 8 4.96 -7.44 2.52
N ALA A 9 3.73 -7.89 2.78
CA ALA A 9 2.87 -8.41 1.71
C ALA A 9 2.53 -7.32 0.68
N ASN A 10 2.25 -6.11 1.16
CA ASN A 10 1.88 -4.99 0.32
C ASN A 10 3.05 -4.40 -0.47
N LEU A 11 4.30 -4.58 -0.04
CA LEU A 11 5.48 -4.20 -0.82
C LEU A 11 5.53 -4.90 -2.18
N VAL A 12 4.95 -6.10 -2.30
CA VAL A 12 4.86 -6.84 -3.56
C VAL A 12 3.51 -6.58 -4.24
N PHE A 13 2.43 -6.56 -3.47
CA PHE A 13 1.08 -6.44 -4.01
C PHE A 13 0.79 -5.07 -4.62
N VAL A 14 1.28 -3.98 -4.01
CA VAL A 14 1.05 -2.62 -4.51
C VAL A 14 1.69 -2.39 -5.89
N PRO A 15 2.97 -2.72 -6.14
CA PRO A 15 3.56 -2.60 -7.48
C PRO A 15 2.81 -3.40 -8.54
N LEU A 16 2.39 -4.63 -8.21
CA LEU A 16 1.62 -5.47 -9.12
C LEU A 16 0.25 -4.84 -9.43
N LEU A 17 -0.43 -4.32 -8.41
CA LEU A 17 -1.71 -3.63 -8.56
C LEU A 17 -1.57 -2.37 -9.44
N VAL A 18 -0.52 -1.57 -9.21
CA VAL A 18 -0.24 -0.36 -10.00
C VAL A 18 0.10 -0.72 -11.44
N ALA A 19 0.93 -1.74 -11.67
CA ALA A 19 1.26 -2.22 -13.00
C ALA A 19 0.02 -2.75 -13.74
N ALA A 20 -0.82 -3.53 -13.07
CA ALA A 20 -2.08 -4.01 -13.62
C ALA A 20 -3.03 -2.84 -13.94
N ALA A 21 -3.17 -1.87 -13.03
CA ALA A 21 -3.99 -0.69 -13.27
C ALA A 21 -3.50 0.13 -14.46
N TYR A 22 -2.18 0.22 -14.66
CA TYR A 22 -1.59 0.89 -15.81
C TYR A 22 -1.84 0.13 -17.13
N VAL A 23 -1.65 -1.19 -17.14
CA VAL A 23 -1.86 -2.03 -18.33
C VAL A 23 -3.33 -2.07 -18.74
N PHE A 24 -4.25 -2.07 -17.78
CA PHE A 24 -5.70 -2.19 -18.02
C PHE A 24 -6.44 -0.86 -17.85
N TYR A 25 -5.76 0.29 -17.91
CA TYR A 25 -6.36 1.60 -17.59
C TYR A 25 -7.60 1.90 -18.45
N GLU A 26 -7.59 1.54 -19.74
CA GLU A 26 -8.72 1.77 -20.66
C GLU A 26 -9.91 0.83 -20.41
N SER A 27 -9.63 -0.34 -19.83
CA SER A 27 -10.64 -1.39 -19.54
C SER A 27 -11.13 -1.36 -18.09
N LEU A 28 -10.62 -0.42 -17.29
CA LEU A 28 -10.84 -0.38 -15.86
C LEU A 28 -12.25 0.15 -15.57
N PRO A 29 -13.11 -0.60 -14.87
CA PRO A 29 -14.44 -0.11 -14.51
C PRO A 29 -14.33 1.16 -13.67
N VAL A 30 -15.11 2.19 -13.97
CA VAL A 30 -15.10 3.45 -13.21
C VAL A 30 -15.31 3.22 -11.71
N ILE A 31 -16.12 2.23 -11.35
CA ILE A 31 -16.37 1.85 -9.95
C ILE A 31 -15.15 1.23 -9.24
N ALA A 32 -14.22 0.64 -9.98
CA ALA A 32 -13.01 0.04 -9.42
C ALA A 32 -11.93 1.10 -9.10
N VAL A 33 -11.94 2.25 -9.79
CA VAL A 33 -10.99 3.35 -9.54
C VAL A 33 -10.98 3.81 -8.08
N PRO A 34 -12.11 4.22 -7.45
CA PRO A 34 -12.10 4.67 -6.06
C PRO A 34 -11.70 3.55 -5.08
N LEU A 35 -11.98 2.28 -5.41
CA LEU A 35 -11.57 1.14 -4.58
C LEU A 35 -10.05 0.94 -4.60
N VAL A 36 -9.46 0.99 -5.80
CA VAL A 36 -8.00 0.90 -5.98
C VAL A 36 -7.31 2.06 -5.28
N VAL A 37 -7.77 3.30 -5.51
CA VAL A 37 -7.20 4.50 -4.88
C VAL A 37 -7.33 4.45 -3.36
N GLY A 38 -8.50 4.06 -2.83
CA GLY A 38 -8.73 3.94 -1.40
C GLY A 38 -7.83 2.89 -0.74
N TYR A 39 -7.69 1.72 -1.39
CA TYR A 39 -6.79 0.68 -0.92
C TYR A 39 -5.32 1.15 -0.90
N LEU A 40 -4.85 1.75 -2.00
CA LEU A 40 -3.48 2.29 -2.09
C LEU A 40 -3.22 3.35 -1.01
N THR A 41 -4.19 4.24 -0.78
CA THR A 41 -4.11 5.27 0.26
C THR A 41 -4.03 4.64 1.65
N PHE A 42 -4.86 3.64 1.94
CA PHE A 42 -4.84 2.93 3.22
C PHE A 42 -3.49 2.23 3.45
N VAL A 43 -3.00 1.50 2.44
CA VAL A 43 -1.71 0.80 2.51
C VAL A 43 -0.57 1.79 2.74
N PHE A 44 -0.59 2.94 2.06
CA PHE A 44 0.39 4.00 2.23
C PHE A 44 0.41 4.53 3.65
N LEU A 45 -0.75 4.90 4.21
CA LEU A 45 -0.86 5.41 5.58
C LEU A 45 -0.36 4.40 6.62
N VAL A 46 -0.76 3.13 6.49
CA VAL A 46 -0.33 2.06 7.41
C VAL A 46 1.18 1.83 7.30
N SER A 47 1.72 1.81 6.09
CA SER A 47 3.16 1.61 5.86
C SER A 47 3.98 2.78 6.41
N LEU A 48 3.49 4.00 6.23
CA LEU A 48 4.12 5.22 6.75
C LEU A 48 4.09 5.25 8.28
N ALA A 49 2.94 4.97 8.89
CA ALA A 49 2.81 4.90 10.35
C ALA A 49 3.74 3.84 10.96
N TRP A 50 3.81 2.66 10.33
CA TRP A 50 4.72 1.59 10.76
C TRP A 50 6.19 1.99 10.61
N GLY A 51 6.55 2.61 9.48
CA GLY A 51 7.92 3.10 9.23
C GLY A 51 8.36 4.16 10.24
N LEU A 52 7.49 5.13 10.54
CA LEU A 52 7.75 6.14 11.58
C LEU A 52 7.90 5.52 12.97
N SER A 53 7.07 4.54 13.31
CA SER A 53 7.17 3.82 14.59
C SER A 53 8.53 3.10 14.72
N LYS A 54 9.00 2.46 13.64
CA LYS A 54 10.32 1.83 13.61
C LYS A 54 11.46 2.85 13.70
N LEU A 55 11.33 3.98 13.02
CA LEU A 55 12.32 5.05 13.05
C LEU A 55 12.45 5.66 14.45
N SER A 56 11.32 5.92 15.12
CA SER A 56 11.29 6.45 16.48
C SER A 56 12.04 5.53 17.45
N MET A 57 11.76 4.22 17.42
CA MET A 57 12.45 3.26 18.27
C MET A 57 13.96 3.18 17.99
N ALA A 58 14.38 3.37 16.74
CA ALA A 58 15.79 3.36 16.35
C ALA A 58 16.52 4.65 16.73
N LEU A 59 15.80 5.77 16.91
CA LEU A 59 16.36 7.05 17.34
C LEU A 59 16.43 7.16 18.87
N GLU A 60 15.61 6.40 19.59
CA GLU A 60 15.62 6.31 21.07
C GLU A 60 16.63 5.28 21.60
N SER A 61 17.21 4.43 20.74
CA SER A 61 18.23 3.42 21.07
C SER A 61 19.65 3.92 20.86
#